data_AF-A0A941PMQ6-F1
#
_entry.id   AF-A0A941PMQ6-F1
#
_cell.length_a   1.000
_cell.length_b   1.000
_cell.length_c   1.000
_cell.angle_alpha   90.00
_cell.angle_beta   90.00
_cell.angle_gamma   90.00
#
_symmetry.space_group_name_H-M   'P 1'
#
loop_
_entity.id
_entity.type
_entity.pdbx_description
1 polymer ?
#
loop_
_entity_poly.entity_id
_entity_poly.type
_entity_poly.pdbx_seq_one_letter_code
_entity_poly.pdbx_strand_id
1 'polypeptide(L)'
;MTTLLETSQTDARKLVKSTLTGSGIEAVGGAAAAVLAILGLAHVAPGHMLSISAIVIGLALLAQAGVLANGASDVVAREAMGRRDKMEFEGGIGAQALAGGAALVLGILSLIGLNAGVLMSVTAIVLGVGLVLESGATARLNRLDDGAPASARGTRTRRAVAGSEGVQMLIGVAAIVLGILALIGLDATTLNLVAMLAVSVSILLSGAALGGKMAGMLAMSH
;
A
#
# COMPACT_ATOMS: atom_id res chain seq x y z
N MET A 1 18.11 -2.53 37.90
CA MET A 1 18.61 -2.94 36.56
C MET A 1 17.62 -3.86 35.83
N THR A 2 16.67 -4.49 36.51
CA THR A 2 15.57 -5.29 35.94
C THR A 2 14.40 -4.45 35.41
N THR A 3 14.14 -3.27 35.97
CA THR A 3 13.02 -2.39 35.60
C THR A 3 13.15 -1.69 34.24
N LEU A 4 14.38 -1.53 33.71
CA LEU A 4 14.61 -0.96 32.37
C LEU A 4 14.46 -2.00 31.24
N LEU A 5 14.53 -3.30 31.56
CA LEU A 5 14.31 -4.37 30.59
C LEU A 5 12.81 -4.67 30.39
N GLU A 6 11.99 -4.49 31.43
CA GLU A 6 10.53 -4.64 31.34
C GLU A 6 9.86 -3.55 30.50
N THR A 7 10.28 -2.28 30.64
CA THR A 7 9.74 -1.18 29.84
C THR A 7 10.06 -1.35 28.34
N SER A 8 11.26 -1.82 28.00
CA SER A 8 11.65 -2.07 26.60
C SER A 8 10.87 -3.20 25.94
N GLN A 9 10.48 -4.27 26.67
CA GLN A 9 9.70 -5.37 26.10
C GLN A 9 8.22 -5.02 25.90
N THR A 10 7.65 -4.20 26.79
CA THR A 10 6.23 -3.80 26.71
C THR A 10 5.95 -2.90 25.52
N ASP A 11 6.90 -2.00 25.19
CA ASP A 11 6.82 -1.11 24.04
C ASP A 11 6.97 -1.87 22.71
N ALA A 12 7.92 -2.79 22.62
CA ALA A 12 8.11 -3.63 21.43
C ALA A 12 6.86 -4.48 21.14
N ARG A 13 6.20 -5.02 22.17
CA ARG A 13 4.94 -5.76 22.01
C ARG A 13 3.78 -4.87 21.59
N LYS A 14 3.69 -3.64 22.08
CA LYS A 14 2.65 -2.67 21.64
C LYS A 14 2.84 -2.24 20.19
N LEU A 15 4.09 -1.98 19.78
CA LEU A 15 4.44 -1.67 18.39
C LEU A 15 4.14 -2.84 17.46
N VAL A 16 4.58 -4.04 17.80
CA VAL A 16 4.27 -5.27 17.04
C VAL A 16 2.76 -5.47 16.92
N LYS A 17 2.00 -5.27 18.00
CA LYS A 17 0.54 -5.45 18.01
C LYS A 17 -0.20 -4.37 17.20
N SER A 18 0.23 -3.11 17.25
CA SER A 18 -0.37 -2.00 16.48
C SER A 18 -0.09 -2.11 14.98
N THR A 19 1.10 -2.57 14.60
CA THR A 19 1.49 -2.74 13.19
C THR A 19 0.88 -4.02 12.60
N LEU A 20 0.68 -5.07 13.40
CA LEU A 20 -0.12 -6.26 13.03
C LEU A 20 -1.55 -5.88 12.62
N THR A 21 -2.16 -4.90 13.30
CA THR A 21 -3.48 -4.40 12.92
C THR A 21 -3.48 -3.63 11.59
N GLY A 22 -2.39 -2.95 11.23
CA GLY A 22 -2.31 -2.17 9.99
C GLY A 22 -2.21 -3.03 8.72
N SER A 23 -1.33 -4.03 8.72
CA SER A 23 -1.12 -4.95 7.58
C SER A 23 -2.36 -5.83 7.30
N GLY A 24 -3.11 -6.21 8.34
CA GLY A 24 -4.36 -6.93 8.18
C GLY A 24 -5.44 -6.10 7.47
N ILE A 25 -5.55 -4.81 7.81
CA ILE A 25 -6.53 -3.90 7.18
C ILE A 25 -6.21 -3.70 5.69
N GLU A 26 -4.93 -3.53 5.35
CA GLU A 26 -4.47 -3.41 3.97
C GLU A 26 -4.81 -4.66 3.15
N ALA A 27 -4.48 -5.85 3.66
CA ALA A 27 -4.75 -7.11 2.99
C ALA A 27 -6.26 -7.33 2.78
N VAL A 28 -7.07 -7.10 3.81
CA VAL A 28 -8.54 -7.24 3.71
C VAL A 28 -9.13 -6.21 2.77
N GLY A 29 -8.66 -4.95 2.83
CA GLY A 29 -9.08 -3.88 1.94
C GLY A 29 -8.76 -4.17 0.47
N GLY A 30 -7.52 -4.60 0.19
CA GLY A 30 -7.11 -5.03 -1.14
C GLY A 30 -7.92 -6.21 -1.65
N ALA A 31 -8.15 -7.24 -0.83
CA ALA A 31 -9.00 -8.37 -1.21
C ALA A 31 -10.44 -7.94 -1.52
N ALA A 32 -11.06 -7.13 -0.67
CA ALA A 32 -12.42 -6.65 -0.87
C ALA A 32 -12.54 -5.80 -2.14
N ALA A 33 -11.59 -4.89 -2.38
CA ALA A 33 -11.55 -4.07 -3.59
C ALA A 33 -11.33 -4.90 -4.86
N ALA A 34 -10.50 -5.94 -4.80
CA ALA A 34 -10.28 -6.88 -5.89
C ALA A 34 -11.56 -7.65 -6.22
N VAL A 35 -12.29 -8.16 -5.22
CA VAL A 35 -13.58 -8.82 -5.42
C VAL A 35 -14.58 -7.89 -6.09
N LEU A 36 -14.68 -6.63 -5.64
CA LEU A 36 -15.56 -5.64 -6.27
C LEU A 36 -15.17 -5.38 -7.73
N ALA A 37 -13.88 -5.24 -8.03
CA ALA A 37 -13.41 -5.07 -9.40
C ALA A 37 -13.76 -6.29 -10.29
N ILE A 38 -13.61 -7.52 -9.78
CA ILE A 38 -14.00 -8.75 -10.47
C ILE A 38 -15.50 -8.79 -10.73
N LEU A 39 -16.33 -8.44 -9.74
CA LEU A 39 -17.79 -8.36 -9.91
C LEU A 39 -18.17 -7.32 -10.97
N GLY A 40 -17.50 -6.17 -10.99
CA GLY A 40 -17.68 -5.17 -12.04
C GLY A 40 -17.31 -5.71 -13.43
N LEU A 41 -16.20 -6.43 -13.56
CA LEU A 41 -15.80 -7.06 -14.82
C LEU A 41 -16.77 -8.17 -15.27
N ALA A 42 -17.40 -8.85 -14.31
CA ALA A 42 -18.49 -9.79 -14.55
C ALA A 42 -19.83 -9.09 -14.89
N HIS A 43 -19.81 -7.78 -15.17
CA HIS A 43 -20.97 -6.96 -15.53
C HIS A 43 -22.03 -6.83 -14.41
N VAL A 44 -21.67 -7.12 -13.15
CA VAL A 44 -22.54 -6.87 -12.00
C VAL A 44 -22.43 -5.40 -11.61
N ALA A 45 -23.41 -4.59 -12.02
CA ALA A 45 -23.49 -3.16 -11.70
C ALA A 45 -22.13 -2.41 -11.81
N PRO A 46 -21.44 -2.45 -12.97
CA PRO A 46 -20.02 -2.13 -13.08
C PRO A 46 -19.64 -0.74 -12.58
N GLY A 47 -20.47 0.28 -12.84
CA GLY A 47 -20.22 1.64 -12.35
C GLY A 47 -20.25 1.77 -10.82
N HIS A 48 -21.13 1.04 -10.14
CA HIS A 48 -21.22 1.03 -8.68
C HIS A 48 -20.06 0.24 -8.07
N MET A 49 -19.76 -0.94 -8.62
CA MET A 49 -18.64 -1.77 -8.14
C MET A 49 -17.30 -1.05 -8.27
N LEU A 50 -17.08 -0.34 -9.38
CA LEU A 50 -15.89 0.48 -9.61
C LEU A 50 -15.77 1.59 -8.53
N SER A 51 -16.88 2.26 -8.22
CA SER A 51 -16.93 3.32 -7.20
C SER A 51 -16.69 2.84 -5.80
N ILE A 52 -17.31 1.72 -5.44
CA ILE A 52 -17.10 1.13 -4.12
C ILE A 52 -15.67 0.59 -4.02
N SER A 53 -15.10 0.01 -5.08
CA SER A 53 -13.71 -0.47 -5.10
C SER A 53 -12.72 0.68 -4.82
N ALA A 54 -12.87 1.82 -5.51
CA ALA A 54 -12.05 3.01 -5.27
C ALA A 54 -12.16 3.52 -3.81
N ILE A 55 -13.36 3.54 -3.24
CA ILE A 55 -13.60 3.92 -1.84
C ILE A 55 -12.88 2.98 -0.88
N VAL A 56 -13.00 1.66 -1.09
CA VAL A 56 -12.37 0.65 -0.26
C VAL A 56 -10.84 0.75 -0.33
N ILE A 57 -10.28 0.94 -1.53
CA ILE A 57 -8.85 1.21 -1.71
C ILE A 57 -8.43 2.47 -0.94
N GLY A 58 -9.18 3.56 -1.10
CA GLY A 58 -8.89 4.82 -0.42
C GLY A 58 -8.88 4.69 1.11
N LEU A 59 -9.88 4.01 1.68
CA LEU A 59 -9.95 3.73 3.11
C LEU A 59 -8.80 2.85 3.59
N ALA A 60 -8.46 1.80 2.84
CA ALA A 60 -7.36 0.91 3.18
C ALA A 60 -6.02 1.65 3.23
N LEU A 61 -5.73 2.46 2.20
CA LEU A 61 -4.50 3.25 2.11
C LEU A 61 -4.42 4.32 3.20
N LEU A 62 -5.53 5.00 3.52
CA LEU A 62 -5.55 5.99 4.60
C LEU A 62 -5.34 5.35 5.98
N ALA A 63 -5.99 4.21 6.23
CA ALA A 63 -5.84 3.48 7.49
C ALA A 63 -4.38 3.05 7.67
N GLN A 64 -3.76 2.50 6.63
CA GLN A 64 -2.36 2.09 6.63
C GLN A 64 -1.43 3.29 6.81
N ALA A 65 -1.60 4.37 6.04
CA ALA A 65 -0.78 5.57 6.18
C ALA A 65 -0.85 6.17 7.59
N GLY A 66 -2.03 6.13 8.23
CA GLY A 66 -2.20 6.54 9.63
C GLY A 66 -1.44 5.65 10.62
N VAL A 67 -1.46 4.33 10.43
CA VAL A 67 -0.68 3.39 11.26
C VAL A 67 0.82 3.61 11.07
N LEU A 68 1.28 3.79 9.83
CA LEU A 68 2.68 4.07 9.53
C LEU A 68 3.14 5.40 10.10
N ALA A 69 2.34 6.46 10.01
CA ALA A 69 2.63 7.77 10.59
C ALA A 69 2.79 7.70 12.11
N ASN A 70 1.93 6.97 12.81
CA ASN A 70 2.03 6.76 14.27
C ASN A 70 3.25 5.92 14.66
N GLY A 71 3.64 4.94 13.83
CA GLY A 71 4.87 4.17 14.04
C GLY A 71 6.15 4.97 13.78
N ALA A 72 6.12 5.87 12.78
CA ALA A 72 7.24 6.73 12.40
C ALA A 72 7.72 7.60 13.57
N SER A 73 6.79 8.13 14.37
CA SER A 73 7.14 8.94 15.55
C SER A 73 7.96 8.18 16.60
N ASP A 74 7.77 6.87 16.72
CA ASP A 74 8.49 6.04 17.70
C ASP A 74 9.86 5.60 17.16
N VAL A 75 9.95 5.29 15.85
CA VAL A 75 11.20 4.89 15.19
C VAL A 75 12.16 6.08 15.01
N VAL A 76 11.67 7.23 14.56
CA VAL A 76 12.47 8.46 14.41
C VAL A 76 12.98 8.98 15.76
N ALA A 77 12.27 8.69 16.86
CA ALA A 77 12.74 9.00 18.21
C ALA A 77 13.85 8.04 18.69
N ARG A 78 13.94 6.83 18.13
CA ARG A 78 14.83 5.75 18.58
C ARG A 78 16.05 5.53 17.69
N GLU A 79 15.98 5.82 16.39
CA GLU A 79 17.10 5.69 15.45
C GLU A 79 17.59 7.04 14.92
N ALA A 80 18.92 7.17 14.79
CA ALA A 80 19.58 8.30 14.11
C ALA A 80 19.43 8.18 12.58
N MET A 81 18.18 8.06 12.10
CA MET A 81 17.87 8.02 10.68
C MET A 81 18.35 9.32 10.02
N GLY A 82 19.11 9.22 8.93
CA GLY A 82 19.65 10.38 8.24
C GLY A 82 18.54 11.32 7.76
N ARG A 83 18.80 12.64 7.69
CA ARG A 83 17.81 13.63 7.22
C ARG A 83 17.18 13.28 5.87
N ARG A 84 17.93 12.61 4.98
CA ARG A 84 17.43 12.16 3.67
C ARG A 84 16.46 10.98 3.80
N ASP A 85 16.84 9.94 4.54
CA ASP A 85 16.03 8.73 4.72
C ASP A 85 14.69 9.04 5.41
N LYS A 86 14.72 9.95 6.40
CA LYS A 86 13.51 10.45 7.05
C LYS A 86 12.56 11.13 6.05
N MET A 87 13.08 12.03 5.20
CA MET A 87 12.26 12.72 4.21
C MET A 87 11.69 11.77 3.14
N GLU A 88 12.44 10.74 2.76
CA GLU A 88 11.99 9.74 1.78
C GLU A 88 10.89 8.84 2.35
N PHE A 89 11.06 8.38 3.60
CA PHE A 89 10.05 7.60 4.31
C PHE A 89 8.76 8.40 4.55
N GLU A 90 8.87 9.65 5.03
CA GLU A 90 7.73 10.55 5.18
C GLU A 90 7.08 10.89 3.84
N GLY A 91 7.86 11.01 2.77
CA GLY A 91 7.37 11.26 1.42
C GLY A 91 6.53 10.11 0.85
N GLY A 92 6.95 8.86 1.09
CA GLY A 92 6.18 7.67 0.70
C GLY A 92 4.83 7.59 1.43
N ILE A 93 4.84 7.77 2.76
CA ILE A 93 3.61 7.79 3.58
C ILE A 93 2.67 8.92 3.14
N GLY A 94 3.22 10.10 2.89
CA GLY A 94 2.46 11.26 2.41
C GLY A 94 1.82 11.00 1.04
N ALA A 95 2.58 10.43 0.09
CA ALA A 95 2.08 10.08 -1.23
C ALA A 95 0.94 9.05 -1.16
N GLN A 96 1.09 8.04 -0.31
CA GLN A 96 0.06 7.03 -0.08
C GLN A 96 -1.20 7.62 0.54
N ALA A 97 -1.07 8.48 1.55
CA ALA A 97 -2.19 9.17 2.18
C ALA A 97 -2.93 10.08 1.19
N LEU A 98 -2.19 10.82 0.36
CA LEU A 98 -2.77 11.68 -0.68
C LEU A 98 -3.49 10.87 -1.75
N ALA A 99 -2.89 9.79 -2.22
CA ALA A 99 -3.52 8.90 -3.20
C ALA A 99 -4.78 8.24 -2.63
N GLY A 100 -4.73 7.76 -1.39
CA GLY A 100 -5.87 7.16 -0.69
C GLY A 100 -7.00 8.16 -0.45
N GLY A 101 -6.68 9.36 0.02
CA GLY A 101 -7.63 10.45 0.24
C GLY A 101 -8.31 10.90 -1.06
N ALA A 102 -7.53 11.07 -2.13
CA ALA A 102 -8.06 11.41 -3.44
C ALA A 102 -8.96 10.30 -4.00
N ALA A 103 -8.53 9.03 -3.93
CA ALA A 103 -9.34 7.90 -4.39
C ALA A 103 -10.65 7.76 -3.62
N LEU A 104 -10.63 8.01 -2.31
CA LEU A 104 -11.83 8.03 -1.48
C LEU A 104 -12.81 9.11 -1.93
N VAL A 105 -12.34 10.35 -2.05
CA VAL A 105 -13.19 11.49 -2.45
C VAL A 105 -13.72 11.30 -3.87
N LEU A 106 -12.85 10.95 -4.83
CA LEU A 106 -13.26 10.72 -6.22
C LEU A 106 -14.20 9.53 -6.36
N GLY A 107 -14.00 8.46 -5.58
CA GLY A 107 -14.91 7.32 -5.51
C GLY A 107 -16.30 7.72 -5.00
N ILE A 108 -16.38 8.53 -3.94
CA ILE A 108 -17.65 9.07 -3.42
C ILE A 108 -18.34 9.94 -4.47
N LEU A 109 -17.61 10.88 -5.09
CA LEU A 109 -18.16 11.77 -6.12
C LEU A 109 -18.64 11.00 -7.36
N SER A 110 -17.93 9.95 -7.75
CA SER A 110 -18.38 9.04 -8.82
C SER A 110 -19.63 8.26 -8.42
N LEU A 111 -19.73 7.81 -7.17
CA LEU A 111 -20.88 7.05 -6.67
C LEU A 111 -22.18 7.86 -6.70
N ILE A 112 -22.12 9.18 -6.47
CA ILE A 112 -23.27 10.09 -6.61
C ILE A 112 -23.55 10.50 -8.07
N GLY A 113 -22.79 9.96 -9.03
CA GLY A 113 -23.03 10.14 -10.46
C GLY A 113 -22.39 11.37 -11.09
N LEU A 114 -21.49 12.08 -10.39
CA LEU A 114 -20.78 13.21 -10.98
C LEU A 114 -19.71 12.70 -11.94
N ASN A 115 -19.97 12.80 -13.25
CA ASN A 115 -19.07 12.46 -14.35
C ASN A 115 -18.18 11.23 -14.07
N ALA A 116 -18.81 10.14 -13.64
CA ALA A 116 -18.16 8.95 -13.11
C ALA A 116 -17.03 8.42 -14.02
N GLY A 117 -17.21 8.46 -15.34
CA GLY A 117 -16.20 8.02 -16.29
C GLY A 117 -14.88 8.78 -16.16
N VAL A 118 -14.94 10.12 -16.12
CA VAL A 118 -13.73 10.95 -15.97
C VAL A 118 -13.12 10.78 -14.59
N LEU A 119 -13.94 10.85 -13.52
CA LEU A 119 -13.43 10.76 -12.16
C LEU A 119 -12.71 9.44 -11.89
N MET A 120 -13.21 8.32 -12.39
CA MET A 120 -12.54 7.03 -12.17
C MET A 120 -11.25 6.87 -12.93
N SER A 121 -11.18 7.46 -14.11
CA SER A 121 -9.96 7.46 -14.89
C SER A 121 -8.89 8.32 -14.20
N VAL A 122 -9.28 9.45 -13.59
CA VAL A 122 -8.39 10.23 -12.71
C VAL A 122 -8.00 9.44 -11.46
N THR A 123 -8.94 8.73 -10.83
CA THR A 123 -8.64 7.88 -9.65
C THR A 123 -7.59 6.81 -9.98
N ALA A 124 -7.71 6.13 -11.12
CA ALA A 124 -6.74 5.13 -11.58
C ALA A 124 -5.34 5.75 -11.75
N ILE A 125 -5.26 6.94 -12.35
CA ILE A 125 -3.99 7.68 -12.51
C ILE A 125 -3.41 8.03 -11.14
N VAL A 126 -4.20 8.61 -10.24
CA VAL A 126 -3.74 9.05 -8.92
C VAL A 126 -3.26 7.88 -8.07
N LEU A 127 -4.00 6.76 -8.06
CA LEU A 127 -3.57 5.54 -7.39
C LEU A 127 -2.29 4.98 -8.01
N GLY A 128 -2.19 4.97 -9.34
CA GLY A 128 -0.97 4.53 -10.03
C GLY A 128 0.24 5.40 -9.71
N VAL A 129 0.09 6.72 -9.67
CA VAL A 129 1.14 7.65 -9.22
C VAL A 129 1.51 7.38 -7.76
N GLY A 130 0.53 7.15 -6.89
CA GLY A 130 0.74 6.75 -5.51
C GLY A 130 1.65 5.53 -5.39
N LEU A 131 1.33 4.45 -6.12
CA LEU A 131 2.14 3.22 -6.12
C LEU A 131 3.56 3.44 -6.65
N VAL A 132 3.73 4.25 -7.70
CA VAL A 132 5.07 4.57 -8.23
C VAL A 132 5.90 5.33 -7.20
N LEU A 133 5.33 6.34 -6.54
CA LEU A 133 6.03 7.12 -5.52
C LEU A 133 6.37 6.25 -4.29
N GLU A 134 5.46 5.38 -3.87
CA GLU A 134 5.66 4.44 -2.77
C GLU A 134 6.79 3.44 -3.07
N SER A 135 6.82 2.85 -4.27
CA SER A 135 7.86 1.92 -4.69
C SER A 135 9.27 2.54 -4.72
N GLY A 136 9.36 3.85 -5.01
CA GLY A 136 10.61 4.59 -5.00
C GLY A 136 11.17 4.80 -3.58
N ALA A 137 10.30 4.95 -2.59
CA ALA A 137 10.69 5.12 -1.19
C ALA A 137 11.20 3.81 -0.59
N THR A 138 10.52 2.68 -0.85
CA THR A 138 10.89 1.36 -0.31
C THR A 138 12.19 0.83 -0.93
N ALA A 139 12.40 1.00 -2.24
CA ALA A 139 13.61 0.53 -2.93
C ALA A 139 14.90 1.21 -2.47
N ARG A 140 14.83 2.45 -1.96
CA ARG A 140 15.99 3.18 -1.43
C ARG A 140 16.35 2.75 -0.02
N LEU A 141 15.33 2.51 0.82
CA LEU A 141 15.52 1.95 2.17
C LEU A 141 16.18 0.56 2.13
N ASN A 142 15.80 -0.29 1.18
CA ASN A 142 16.36 -1.64 1.03
C ASN A 142 17.87 -1.62 0.67
N ARG A 143 18.34 -0.59 -0.05
CA ARG A 143 19.76 -0.42 -0.40
C ARG A 143 20.65 0.02 0.77
N LEU A 144 20.07 0.62 1.80
CA LEU A 144 20.80 1.05 3.00
C LEU A 144 21.02 -0.11 3.98
N ASP A 145 20.09 -1.07 4.01
CA ASP A 145 20.18 -2.29 4.83
C ASP A 145 21.17 -3.34 4.24
N ASP A 146 21.70 -3.12 3.03
CA ASP A 146 22.77 -3.93 2.43
C ASP A 146 24.16 -3.64 3.03
N GLY A 147 24.31 -2.66 3.93
CA GLY A 147 25.56 -2.33 4.61
C GLY A 147 25.94 -3.20 5.82
N ALA A 148 25.05 -4.08 6.29
CA ALA A 148 25.29 -4.97 7.44
C ALA A 148 25.86 -6.34 7.01
N PRO A 149 26.80 -6.96 7.76
CA PRO A 149 27.51 -8.16 7.31
C PRO A 149 26.57 -9.35 7.10
N ALA A 150 26.57 -9.85 5.86
CA ALA A 150 25.71 -10.90 5.36
C ALA A 150 25.97 -12.25 6.05
N SER A 151 25.02 -12.71 6.87
CA SER A 151 24.96 -14.11 7.29
C SER A 151 24.29 -14.96 6.19
N ALA A 152 24.99 -16.01 5.74
CA ALA A 152 24.74 -16.78 4.52
C ALA A 152 23.39 -17.53 4.43
N ARG A 153 22.47 -17.35 5.38
CA ARG A 153 21.12 -17.94 5.40
C ARG A 153 20.00 -16.95 5.01
N GLY A 154 20.27 -15.64 5.01
CA GLY A 154 19.30 -14.59 4.65
C GLY A 154 19.14 -14.33 3.14
N THR A 155 20.02 -14.89 2.30
CA THR A 155 20.12 -14.59 0.86
C THR A 155 19.00 -15.18 0.01
N ARG A 156 18.28 -16.23 0.46
CA ARG A 156 17.12 -16.80 -0.26
C ARG A 156 15.82 -16.03 -0.02
N THR A 157 15.62 -15.48 1.17
CA THR A 157 14.41 -14.69 1.52
C THR A 157 14.53 -13.25 0.99
N ARG A 158 15.73 -12.66 0.94
CA ARG A 158 15.97 -11.30 0.41
C ARG A 158 15.68 -11.18 -1.09
N ARG A 159 15.95 -12.23 -1.88
CA ARG A 159 15.69 -12.25 -3.34
C ARG A 159 14.21 -12.29 -3.70
N ALA A 160 13.35 -12.79 -2.82
CA ALA A 160 11.89 -12.78 -3.05
C ALA A 160 11.29 -11.37 -2.84
N VAL A 161 11.87 -10.56 -1.94
CA VAL A 161 11.41 -9.19 -1.64
C VAL A 161 11.92 -8.19 -2.69
N ALA A 162 13.18 -8.32 -3.14
CA ALA A 162 13.75 -7.43 -4.16
C ALA A 162 13.07 -7.53 -5.55
N GLY A 163 12.38 -8.64 -5.84
CA GLY A 163 11.58 -8.78 -7.07
C GLY A 163 10.20 -8.12 -6.99
N SER A 164 9.67 -7.88 -5.78
CA SER A 164 8.31 -7.37 -5.55
C SER A 164 8.20 -5.86 -5.78
N GLU A 165 9.26 -5.10 -5.49
CA GLU A 165 9.27 -3.64 -5.61
C GLU A 165 9.15 -3.18 -7.07
N GLY A 166 9.82 -3.87 -7.99
CA GLY A 166 9.69 -3.61 -9.43
C GLY A 166 8.28 -3.91 -9.96
N VAL A 167 7.60 -4.91 -9.40
CA VAL A 167 6.22 -5.25 -9.78
C VAL A 167 5.24 -4.16 -9.36
N GLN A 168 5.36 -3.62 -8.14
CA GLN A 168 4.50 -2.52 -7.68
C GLN A 168 4.66 -1.26 -8.55
N MET A 169 5.90 -0.93 -8.93
CA MET A 169 6.16 0.16 -9.87
C MET A 169 5.50 -0.09 -11.23
N LEU A 170 5.63 -1.31 -11.79
CA LEU A 170 5.01 -1.68 -13.06
C LEU A 170 3.47 -1.65 -12.99
N ILE A 171 2.88 -2.10 -11.88
CA ILE A 171 1.44 -2.01 -11.64
C ILE A 171 1.01 -0.54 -11.61
N GLY A 172 1.76 0.33 -10.93
CA GLY A 172 1.49 1.77 -10.89
C GLY A 172 1.53 2.41 -12.28
N VAL A 173 2.56 2.11 -13.08
CA VAL A 173 2.65 2.58 -14.47
C VAL A 173 1.50 2.03 -15.32
N ALA A 174 1.16 0.75 -15.20
CA ALA A 174 0.04 0.16 -15.91
C ALA A 174 -1.29 0.83 -15.53
N ALA A 175 -1.53 1.12 -14.26
CA ALA A 175 -2.72 1.84 -13.79
C ALA A 175 -2.80 3.27 -14.36
N ILE A 176 -1.67 3.98 -14.45
CA ILE A 176 -1.60 5.30 -15.11
C ILE A 176 -1.98 5.18 -16.58
N VAL A 177 -1.37 4.23 -17.31
CA VAL A 177 -1.66 4.02 -18.74
C VAL A 177 -3.12 3.67 -18.97
N LEU A 178 -3.67 2.73 -18.19
CA LEU A 178 -5.08 2.33 -18.28
C LEU A 178 -6.02 3.50 -17.98
N GLY A 179 -5.71 4.32 -16.98
CA GLY A 179 -6.48 5.54 -16.67
C GLY A 179 -6.42 6.59 -17.79
N ILE A 180 -5.27 6.78 -18.42
CA ILE A 180 -5.13 7.68 -19.58
C ILE A 180 -5.96 7.16 -20.77
N LEU A 181 -5.89 5.85 -21.05
CA LEU A 181 -6.68 5.23 -22.12
C LEU A 181 -8.18 5.29 -21.84
N ALA A 182 -8.59 5.16 -20.58
CA ALA A 182 -9.98 5.34 -20.17
C ALA A 182 -10.45 6.81 -20.32
N LEU A 183 -9.58 7.78 -20.01
CA LEU A 183 -9.88 9.22 -20.18
C LEU A 183 -10.15 9.60 -21.63
N ILE A 184 -9.45 8.99 -22.58
CA ILE A 184 -9.68 9.24 -24.01
C ILE A 184 -10.91 8.50 -24.57
N GLY A 185 -11.63 7.75 -23.72
CA GLY A 185 -12.91 7.12 -24.06
C GLY A 185 -12.80 5.69 -24.59
N LEU A 186 -11.64 5.04 -24.50
CA LEU A 186 -11.50 3.63 -24.88
C LEU A 186 -12.05 2.74 -23.77
N ASP A 187 -13.24 2.17 -24.00
CA ASP A 187 -13.90 1.20 -23.11
C ASP A 187 -13.66 1.48 -21.61
N ALA A 188 -13.95 2.73 -21.21
CA ALA A 188 -13.44 3.34 -19.98
C ALA A 188 -13.79 2.54 -18.73
N THR A 189 -14.97 1.92 -18.69
CA THR A 189 -15.42 1.10 -17.57
C THR A 189 -14.52 -0.13 -17.39
N THR A 190 -14.24 -0.85 -18.47
CA THR A 190 -13.41 -2.06 -18.45
C THR A 190 -11.98 -1.71 -18.05
N LEU A 191 -11.38 -0.69 -18.67
CA LEU A 191 -10.00 -0.28 -18.37
C LEU A 191 -9.83 0.18 -16.92
N ASN A 192 -10.79 0.95 -16.39
CA ASN A 192 -10.74 1.39 -15.00
C ASN A 192 -10.92 0.23 -14.02
N LEU A 193 -11.79 -0.74 -14.32
CA LEU A 193 -11.93 -1.94 -13.48
C LEU A 193 -10.67 -2.80 -13.48
N VAL A 194 -10.01 -2.97 -14.63
CA VAL A 194 -8.71 -3.66 -14.72
C VAL A 194 -7.64 -2.91 -13.93
N ALA A 195 -7.61 -1.57 -14.01
CA ALA A 195 -6.70 -0.75 -13.22
C ALA A 195 -6.93 -0.94 -11.71
N MET A 196 -8.19 -0.86 -11.24
CA MET A 196 -8.52 -1.08 -9.83
C MET A 196 -8.17 -2.50 -9.37
N LEU A 197 -8.38 -3.52 -10.21
CA LEU A 197 -8.00 -4.89 -9.90
C LEU A 197 -6.49 -5.03 -9.72
N ALA A 198 -5.70 -4.48 -10.64
CA ALA A 198 -4.24 -4.52 -10.57
C ALA A 198 -3.71 -3.82 -9.30
N VAL A 199 -4.23 -2.62 -9.01
CA VAL A 199 -3.88 -1.87 -7.79
C VAL A 199 -4.26 -2.65 -6.55
N SER A 200 -5.47 -3.23 -6.50
CA SER A 200 -5.97 -3.99 -5.34
C SER A 200 -5.14 -5.24 -5.07
N VAL A 201 -4.71 -5.96 -6.11
CA VAL A 201 -3.82 -7.12 -5.98
C VAL A 201 -2.45 -6.69 -5.45
N SER A 202 -1.93 -5.54 -5.88
CA SER A 202 -0.68 -4.98 -5.33
C SER A 202 -0.81 -4.71 -3.83
N ILE A 203 -1.89 -4.05 -3.41
CA ILE A 203 -2.17 -3.72 -2.00
C ILE A 203 -2.34 -5.00 -1.17
N LEU A 204 -3.10 -5.97 -1.68
CA LEU A 204 -3.26 -7.28 -1.05
C LEU A 204 -1.92 -7.97 -0.83
N LEU A 205 -1.06 -7.97 -1.85
CA LEU A 205 0.25 -8.61 -1.78
C LEU A 205 1.19 -7.91 -0.81
N SER A 206 1.20 -6.56 -0.81
CA SER A 206 1.94 -5.75 0.16
C SER A 206 1.51 -6.04 1.59
N GLY A 207 0.19 -6.02 1.85
CA GLY A 207 -0.39 -6.34 3.15
C GLY A 207 -0.06 -7.77 3.60
N ALA A 208 -0.16 -8.75 2.71
CA ALA A 208 0.15 -10.15 3.00
C ALA A 208 1.66 -10.37 3.28
N ALA A 209 2.54 -9.70 2.52
CA ALA A 209 3.99 -9.80 2.70
C ALA A 209 4.44 -9.22 4.05
N LEU A 210 3.87 -8.08 4.47
CA LEU A 210 4.12 -7.49 5.79
C LEU A 210 3.64 -8.43 6.91
N GLY A 211 2.42 -8.97 6.79
CA GLY A 211 1.85 -9.89 7.76
C GLY A 211 2.67 -11.17 7.92
N GLY A 212 3.13 -11.75 6.80
CA GLY A 212 3.97 -12.95 6.79
C GLY A 212 5.34 -12.75 7.46
N LYS A 213 6.02 -11.62 7.21
CA LYS A 213 7.29 -11.29 7.88
C LYS A 213 7.12 -11.21 9.40
N MET A 214 6.03 -10.60 9.87
CA MET A 214 5.77 -10.43 11.30
C MET A 214 5.41 -11.75 12.00
N ALA A 215 4.58 -12.60 11.37
CA ALA A 215 4.26 -13.92 11.90
C ALA A 215 5.53 -14.78 12.06
N GLY A 216 6.46 -14.69 11.11
CA GLY A 216 7.77 -15.34 11.20
C GLY A 216 8.62 -14.87 12.37
N MET A 217 8.67 -13.56 12.65
CA MET A 217 9.41 -13.02 13.79
C MET A 217 8.85 -13.47 15.15
N LEU A 218 7.52 -13.55 15.29
CA LEU A 218 6.89 -14.07 16.50
C LEU A 218 7.17 -15.57 16.71
N ALA A 219 7.16 -16.35 15.63
CA ALA A 219 7.47 -17.79 15.69
C ALA A 219 8.93 -18.08 16.07
N MET A 220 9.88 -17.16 15.80
CA MET A 220 11.29 -17.28 16.19
C MET A 220 11.58 -16.81 17.63
N SER A 221 10.59 -16.20 18.31
CA SER A 221 10.73 -15.75 19.70
C SER A 221 10.28 -16.79 20.75
N HIS A 222 9.93 -17.99 20.28
CA HIS A 222 9.63 -19.19 21.06
C HIS A 222 10.69 -20.26 20.80
#